data_AF-A0A251XJL5-F1
#
_entry.id   AF-A0A251XJL5-F1
#
_cell.length_a   1.000
_cell.length_b   1.000
_cell.length_c   1.000
_cell.angle_alpha   90.00
_cell.angle_beta   90.00
_cell.angle_gamma   90.00
#
_symmetry.space_group_name_H-M   'P 1'
#
loop_
_entity.id
_entity.type
_entity.pdbx_description
1 polymer ?
#
loop_
_entity_poly.entity_id
_entity_poly.type
_entity_poly.pdbx_seq_one_letter_code
_entity_poly.pdbx_strand_id
1 'polypeptide(L)'
;MLSSAAGRSWCEYKGEASYLSLTAGGVTADRAAWWYPSPTRGFEVLADKVAVYPSRMDRITVDGITVEAQEGDFYGGWITRAWSARSRARRARSAGDPGGRLR
;
A
#
# COMPACT_ATOMS: atom_id res chain seq x y z
N MET A 1 9.17 -16.28 -4.44
CA MET A 1 8.09 -17.12 -5.02
C MET A 1 6.76 -16.63 -4.47
N LEU A 2 5.73 -16.58 -5.32
CA LEU A 2 4.36 -16.30 -4.90
C LEU A 2 3.55 -17.60 -4.94
N SER A 3 2.67 -17.78 -3.95
CA SER A 3 1.74 -18.90 -3.90
C SER A 3 0.37 -18.42 -3.44
N SER A 4 -0.71 -19.07 -3.89
CA SER A 4 -2.06 -18.77 -3.42
C SER A 4 -2.15 -18.88 -1.90
N ALA A 5 -2.87 -17.94 -1.29
CA ALA A 5 -3.14 -17.92 0.14
C ALA A 5 -4.65 -17.89 0.40
N ALA A 6 -5.06 -18.34 1.58
CA ALA A 6 -6.47 -18.37 1.96
C ALA A 6 -7.04 -16.95 2.14
N GLY A 7 -8.33 -16.82 1.85
CA GLY A 7 -9.08 -15.58 2.05
C GLY A 7 -9.09 -14.67 0.82
N ARG A 8 -9.98 -13.68 0.89
CA ARG A 8 -10.28 -12.73 -0.17
C ARG A 8 -10.91 -11.47 0.42
N SER A 9 -10.85 -10.37 -0.30
CA SER A 9 -11.59 -9.15 0.02
C SER A 9 -12.39 -8.68 -1.18
N TRP A 10 -13.47 -7.96 -0.92
CA TRP A 10 -14.33 -7.42 -1.97
C TRP A 10 -14.18 -5.90 -2.03
N CYS A 11 -13.98 -5.38 -3.24
CA CYS A 11 -14.10 -3.98 -3.54
C CYS A 11 -15.29 -3.79 -4.48
N GLU A 12 -16.21 -2.93 -4.09
CA GLU A 12 -17.40 -2.56 -4.86
C GLU A 12 -17.09 -2.00 -6.24
N TYR A 13 -15.87 -1.47 -6.43
CA TYR A 13 -15.42 -0.94 -7.72
C TYR A 13 -14.64 -1.95 -8.54
N LYS A 14 -13.67 -2.64 -7.92
CA LYS A 14 -12.63 -3.43 -8.62
C LYS A 14 -12.93 -4.93 -8.67
N GLY A 15 -13.89 -5.41 -7.88
CA GLY A 15 -14.23 -6.82 -7.73
C GLY A 15 -13.49 -7.49 -6.58
N GLU A 16 -13.36 -8.82 -6.67
CA GLU A 16 -12.75 -9.67 -5.65
C GLU A 16 -11.22 -9.63 -5.76
N ALA A 17 -10.53 -9.33 -4.65
CA ALA A 17 -9.09 -9.50 -4.52
C ALA A 17 -8.78 -10.83 -3.84
N SER A 18 -7.83 -11.57 -4.39
CA SER A 18 -7.29 -12.82 -3.83
C SER A 18 -5.93 -12.57 -3.19
N TYR A 19 -5.63 -13.28 -2.10
CA TYR A 19 -4.35 -13.16 -1.41
C TYR A 19 -3.28 -14.13 -1.93
N LEU A 20 -2.04 -13.69 -1.83
CA LEU A 20 -0.84 -14.46 -2.13
C LEU A 20 0.12 -14.40 -0.94
N SER A 21 0.79 -15.51 -0.67
CA SER A 21 1.94 -15.57 0.24
C SER A 21 3.23 -15.40 -0.55
N LEU A 22 4.21 -14.74 0.07
CA LEU A 22 5.49 -14.45 -0.56
C LEU A 22 6.59 -15.17 0.20
N THR A 23 7.34 -16.03 -0.51
CA THR A 23 8.49 -16.75 0.04
C THR A 23 9.79 -16.25 -0.59
N ALA A 24 10.73 -15.82 0.24
CA ALA A 24 12.07 -15.37 -0.17
C ALA A 24 13.08 -15.64 0.94
N GLY A 25 14.32 -16.01 0.58
CA GLY A 25 15.38 -16.25 1.58
C GLY A 25 15.05 -17.33 2.62
N GLY A 26 14.18 -18.29 2.29
CA GLY A 26 13.72 -19.31 3.24
C GLY A 26 12.62 -18.86 4.22
N VAL A 27 12.17 -17.61 4.13
CA VAL A 27 11.08 -17.05 4.96
C VAL A 27 9.82 -16.87 4.12
N THR A 28 8.67 -17.20 4.70
CA THR A 28 7.36 -17.01 4.07
C THR A 28 6.56 -15.96 4.83
N ALA A 29 6.20 -14.88 4.14
CA ALA A 29 5.24 -13.89 4.62
C ALA A 29 3.82 -14.27 4.14
N ASP A 30 2.96 -14.65 5.08
CA ASP A 30 1.59 -15.07 4.78
C ASP A 30 0.70 -13.90 4.35
N ARG A 31 -0.13 -14.11 3.31
CA ARG A 31 -1.06 -13.11 2.73
C ARG A 31 -0.41 -11.74 2.56
N ALA A 32 0.85 -11.72 2.15
CA ALA A 32 1.66 -10.52 2.07
C ALA A 32 1.52 -9.78 0.74
N ALA A 33 0.75 -10.35 -0.18
CA ALA A 33 0.39 -9.72 -1.44
C ALA A 33 -1.06 -10.04 -1.82
N TRP A 34 -1.59 -9.29 -2.78
CA TRP A 34 -2.91 -9.49 -3.34
C TRP A 34 -2.93 -9.14 -4.83
N TRP A 35 -3.94 -9.65 -5.52
CA TRP A 35 -4.20 -9.36 -6.92
C TRP A 35 -5.70 -9.52 -7.23
N TYR A 36 -6.12 -8.99 -8.37
CA TYR A 36 -7.49 -9.11 -8.87
C TYR A 36 -7.52 -10.18 -9.99
N PRO A 37 -7.94 -11.42 -9.72
CA PRO A 37 -7.98 -12.48 -10.74
C PRO A 37 -8.98 -12.18 -11.87
N SER A 38 -10.08 -11.50 -11.53
CA SER A 38 -11.12 -11.09 -12.48
C SER A 38 -11.54 -9.64 -12.16
N PRO A 39 -10.73 -8.64 -12.55
CA PRO A 39 -11.09 -7.23 -12.35
C PRO A 39 -12.39 -6.90 -13.07
N THR A 40 -13.19 -6.02 -12.48
CA THR A 40 -14.41 -5.48 -13.11
C THR A 40 -14.09 -4.59 -14.32
N ARG A 41 -15.11 -4.33 -15.14
CA ARG A 41 -15.01 -3.49 -16.33
C ARG A 41 -14.45 -2.10 -15.98
N GLY A 42 -13.47 -1.64 -16.75
CA GLY A 42 -12.74 -0.38 -16.52
C GLY A 42 -11.50 -0.50 -15.64
N PHE A 43 -11.26 -1.68 -15.03
CA PHE A 43 -10.07 -1.98 -14.22
C PHE A 43 -9.24 -3.14 -14.79
N GLU A 44 -9.42 -3.47 -16.07
CA GLU A 44 -8.74 -4.58 -16.75
C GLU A 44 -7.21 -4.47 -16.70
N VAL A 45 -6.68 -3.23 -16.57
CA VAL A 45 -5.25 -2.98 -16.41
C VAL A 45 -4.65 -3.61 -15.15
N LEU A 46 -5.49 -3.94 -14.16
CA LEU A 46 -5.08 -4.62 -12.92
C LEU A 46 -4.93 -6.15 -13.10
N ALA A 47 -5.39 -6.70 -14.22
CA ALA A 47 -5.21 -8.11 -14.51
C ALA A 47 -3.72 -8.46 -14.51
N ASP A 48 -3.39 -9.60 -13.90
CA ASP A 48 -2.02 -10.11 -13.73
C ASP A 48 -1.07 -9.17 -12.96
N LYS A 49 -1.59 -8.14 -12.28
CA LYS A 49 -0.81 -7.26 -11.40
C LYS A 49 -0.92 -7.71 -9.96
N VAL A 50 0.21 -7.73 -9.29
CA VAL A 50 0.31 -8.05 -7.86
C VAL A 50 0.70 -6.78 -7.10
N ALA A 51 0.04 -6.54 -5.98
CA ALA A 51 0.42 -5.54 -5.01
C ALA A 51 0.90 -6.24 -3.72
N VAL A 52 1.92 -5.69 -3.08
CA VAL A 52 2.53 -6.23 -1.85
C VAL A 52 2.19 -5.31 -0.69
N TYR A 53 1.96 -5.87 0.50
CA TYR A 53 1.76 -5.13 1.75
C TYR A 53 3.11 -4.68 2.29
N PRO A 54 3.45 -3.37 2.28
CA PRO A 54 4.75 -2.91 2.79
C PRO A 54 4.93 -3.20 4.29
N SER A 55 3.84 -3.19 5.06
CA SER A 55 3.81 -3.52 6.49
C SER A 55 4.20 -4.97 6.79
N ARG A 56 4.24 -5.85 5.78
CA ARG A 56 4.60 -7.28 5.92
C ARG A 56 5.96 -7.63 5.32
N MET A 57 6.74 -6.61 4.95
CA MET A 57 8.07 -6.76 4.36
C MET A 57 9.10 -6.04 5.23
N ASP A 58 10.30 -6.60 5.35
CA ASP A 58 11.38 -5.93 6.08
C ASP A 58 11.80 -4.63 5.39
N ARG A 59 11.80 -4.64 4.04
CA ARG A 59 12.13 -3.47 3.22
C ARG A 59 11.59 -3.61 1.80
N ILE A 60 10.97 -2.55 1.31
CA ILE A 60 10.64 -2.37 -0.12
C ILE A 60 11.34 -1.12 -0.64
N THR A 61 11.94 -1.21 -1.83
CA THR A 61 12.50 -0.06 -2.54
C THR A 61 11.95 0.04 -3.95
N VAL A 62 11.61 1.24 -4.39
CA VAL A 62 11.26 1.58 -5.78
C VAL A 62 12.25 2.64 -6.25
N ASP A 63 13.00 2.36 -7.31
CA ASP A 63 14.04 3.25 -7.85
C ASP A 63 15.02 3.77 -6.77
N GLY A 64 15.41 2.88 -5.86
CA GLY A 64 16.29 3.20 -4.73
C GLY A 64 15.63 3.94 -3.56
N ILE A 65 14.35 4.32 -3.68
CA ILE A 65 13.59 4.99 -2.61
C ILE A 65 12.88 3.96 -1.74
N THR A 66 13.16 3.98 -0.44
CA THR A 66 12.45 3.14 0.54
C THR A 66 10.99 3.54 0.65
N VAL A 67 10.11 2.55 0.65
CA VAL A 67 8.67 2.68 0.87
C VAL A 67 8.37 2.62 2.38
N GLU A 68 7.57 3.56 2.87
CA GLU A 68 6.96 3.55 4.18
C GLU A 68 5.53 2.98 4.05
N ALA A 69 5.13 2.09 4.95
CA ALA A 69 3.74 1.62 5.02
C ALA A 69 2.85 2.77 5.49
N GLN A 70 1.72 2.98 4.82
CA GLN A 70 0.65 3.81 5.36
C GLN A 70 0.12 3.18 6.66
N GLU A 71 -0.22 4.00 7.65
CA GLU A 71 -0.90 3.54 8.85
C GLU A 71 -2.25 2.89 8.49
N GLY A 72 -2.44 1.67 8.99
CA GLY A 72 -3.57 0.81 8.65
C GLY A 72 -3.32 -0.06 7.40
N ASP A 73 -3.74 -1.32 7.47
CA ASP A 73 -3.42 -2.33 6.45
C ASP A 73 -4.52 -2.52 5.40
N PHE A 74 -5.67 -1.85 5.52
CA PHE A 74 -6.83 -2.15 4.67
C PHE A 74 -6.53 -2.06 3.15
N TYR A 75 -5.79 -1.03 2.75
CA TYR A 75 -5.36 -0.84 1.35
C TYR A 75 -3.90 -1.18 1.08
N GLY A 76 -3.12 -1.52 2.12
CA GLY A 76 -1.67 -1.73 2.03
C GLY A 76 -0.94 -0.55 1.38
N GLY A 77 -1.23 0.68 1.82
CA GLY A 77 -0.78 1.91 1.16
C GLY A 77 0.74 2.08 1.12
N TRP A 78 1.25 2.61 0.00
CA TRP A 78 2.68 2.83 -0.27
C TRP A 78 3.00 4.32 -0.18
N ILE A 79 3.92 4.68 0.71
CA ILE A 79 4.39 6.06 0.87
C ILE A 79 5.87 6.15 0.50
N THR A 80 6.22 7.04 -0.42
CA THR A 80 7.63 7.36 -0.73
C THR A 80 8.00 8.76 -0.24
N ARG A 81 9.31 9.04 -0.09
CA ARG A 81 9.81 10.32 0.45
C ARG A 81 9.24 11.57 -0.22
N ALA A 82 9.06 11.55 -1.54
CA ALA A 82 8.45 12.67 -2.27
C ALA A 82 7.01 12.95 -1.81
N TRP A 83 6.25 11.92 -1.44
CA TRP A 83 4.91 12.05 -0.88
C TRP A 83 4.95 12.42 0.61
N SER A 84 5.81 11.77 1.39
CA SER A 84 6.01 11.96 2.84
C SER A 84 6.42 13.41 3.19
N ALA A 85 7.29 14.03 2.37
CA ALA A 85 7.67 15.43 2.52
C ALA A 85 6.51 16.40 2.24
N ARG A 86 5.73 16.16 1.17
CA ARG A 86 4.57 17.00 0.83
C ARG A 86 3.45 16.91 1.86
N SER A 87 3.20 15.72 2.42
CA SER A 87 2.15 15.51 3.43
C SER A 87 2.54 16.09 4.80
N ARG A 88 3.80 15.96 5.24
CA ARG A 88 4.31 16.67 6.42
C ARG A 88 4.22 18.19 6.27
N ALA A 89 4.62 18.73 5.13
CA ALA A 89 4.52 20.17 4.86
C ALA A 89 3.07 20.66 4.85
N ARG A 90 2.11 19.86 4.36
CA ARG A 90 0.67 20.17 4.43
C ARG A 90 0.13 20.11 5.87
N ARG A 91 0.46 19.07 6.64
CA ARG A 91 0.07 18.98 8.06
C ARG A 91 0.63 20.12 8.90
N ALA A 92 1.89 20.50 8.69
CA ALA A 92 2.49 21.64 9.38
C ALA A 92 1.76 22.96 9.08
N ARG A 93 1.30 23.17 7.84
CA ARG A 93 0.47 24.34 7.47
C ARG A 93 -0.94 24.29 8.06
N SER A 94 -1.55 23.12 8.18
CA SER A 94 -2.88 22.96 8.78
C SER A 94 -2.86 23.02 10.31
N ALA A 95 -1.69 22.83 10.94
CA ALA A 95 -1.51 22.85 12.39
C ALA A 95 -1.12 24.23 12.96
N GLY A 96 -1.13 25.30 12.15
CA GLY A 96 -0.74 26.65 12.60
C GLY A 96 -1.43 27.79 11.85
N ASP A 97 -2.62 28.19 12.33
CA ASP A 97 -2.85 29.55 12.83
C ASP A 97 -4.04 29.56 13.82
N PRO A 98 -3.77 29.50 15.14
CA PRO A 98 -4.68 30.01 16.15
C PRO A 98 -4.08 31.27 16.78
N GLY A 99 -4.03 32.37 16.03
CA GLY A 99 -4.10 33.75 16.53
C GLY A 99 -2.87 34.31 17.27
N GLY A 100 -2.40 35.47 16.82
CA GLY A 100 -1.39 36.22 17.57
C GLY A 100 -1.01 37.55 16.96
N ARG A 101 -1.97 38.47 16.79
CA ARG A 101 -1.67 39.89 16.61
C ARG A 101 -1.05 40.40 17.91
N LEU A 102 0.25 40.67 17.92
CA LEU A 102 0.90 41.46 18.97
C LEU A 102 1.72 42.58 18.33
N ARG A 103 1.18 43.78 18.54
CA ARG A 103 1.74 45.14 18.39
C ARG A 103 1.97 45.64 16.96
#